data_AF-A0A1X9Z6X6-F1
#
_entry.id   AF-A0A1X9Z6X6-F1
#
_cell.length_a   1.000
_cell.length_b   1.000
_cell.length_c   1.000
_cell.angle_alpha   90.00
_cell.angle_beta   90.00
_cell.angle_gamma   90.00
#
_symmetry.space_group_name_H-M   'P 1'
#
loop_
_entity.id
_entity.type
_entity.pdbx_description
1 polymer ?
#
loop_
_entity_poly.entity_id
_entity_poly.type
_entity_poly.pdbx_seq_one_letter_code
_entity_poly.pdbx_strand_id
1 'polypeptide(L)'
;MIIMFMKVKHLFYLCIGLLILGCSRIEQRKIDLYQLQKAKVKMDMDMTDDSCAIVDIITYFPNREKCGTNKQLANLYLCRQQSTGDTLYVFADCDSEKSIPFDYNVCIMKSDIKTNIPKEVVVSILRDLVIPKGAKYVFSNLFWLVD
;
A
#
# COMPACT_ATOMS: atom_id res chain seq x y z
N MET A 1 42.73 24.23 -43.12
CA MET A 1 41.45 23.49 -43.14
C MET A 1 41.67 22.16 -42.42
N ILE A 2 41.07 22.01 -41.22
CA ILE A 2 40.77 20.76 -40.49
C ILE A 2 42.01 19.88 -40.20
N ILE A 3 42.46 19.77 -38.95
CA ILE A 3 42.13 18.60 -38.11
C ILE A 3 41.92 19.04 -36.66
N MET A 4 40.68 18.87 -36.24
CA MET A 4 40.12 19.05 -34.91
C MET A 4 40.56 17.97 -33.92
N PHE A 5 40.79 18.40 -32.67
CA PHE A 5 40.26 17.80 -31.45
C PHE A 5 39.77 16.34 -31.52
N MET A 6 40.64 15.38 -31.22
CA MET A 6 40.21 14.05 -30.79
C MET A 6 41.20 13.47 -29.79
N LYS A 7 41.00 13.73 -28.49
CA LYS A 7 41.62 12.90 -27.42
C LYS A 7 40.99 13.06 -26.03
N VAL A 8 39.69 13.33 -25.90
CA VAL A 8 39.00 13.31 -24.59
C VAL A 8 37.55 12.85 -24.75
N LYS A 9 37.31 11.60 -25.19
CA LYS A 9 35.94 11.05 -25.28
C LYS A 9 35.74 9.62 -24.78
N HIS A 10 36.80 8.90 -24.40
CA HIS A 10 36.67 7.48 -24.04
C HIS A 10 36.62 7.18 -22.54
N LEU A 11 36.82 8.15 -21.65
CA LEU A 11 36.86 7.89 -20.20
C LEU A 11 35.57 8.23 -19.44
N PHE A 12 34.52 8.71 -20.12
CA PHE A 12 33.26 9.09 -19.47
C PHE A 12 32.12 8.05 -19.59
N TYR A 13 32.28 7.04 -20.46
CA TYR A 13 31.21 6.07 -20.71
C TYR A 13 31.20 4.86 -19.76
N LEU A 14 32.21 4.69 -18.90
CA LEU A 14 32.29 3.52 -18.02
C LEU A 14 31.49 3.66 -16.71
N CYS A 15 31.10 4.87 -16.29
CA CYS A 15 30.35 5.08 -15.03
C CYS A 15 28.83 5.11 -15.18
N ILE A 16 28.29 5.16 -16.40
CA ILE A 16 26.83 5.25 -16.63
C ILE A 16 26.17 3.85 -16.72
N GLY A 17 26.98 2.78 -16.81
CA GLY A 17 26.48 1.40 -16.99
C GLY A 17 26.02 0.66 -15.74
N LEU A 18 26.16 1.23 -14.53
CA LEU A 18 25.84 0.54 -13.26
C LEU A 18 24.51 0.97 -12.61
N LEU A 19 23.68 1.76 -13.30
CA LEU A 19 22.37 2.21 -12.80
C LEU A 19 21.19 1.35 -13.26
N ILE A 20 21.45 0.14 -13.76
CA ILE A 20 20.39 -0.70 -14.34
C ILE A 20 20.00 -1.80 -13.34
N LEU A 21 18.77 -1.66 -12.81
CA LEU A 21 17.91 -2.68 -12.21
C LEU A 21 18.13 -3.04 -10.73
N GLY A 22 17.80 -2.09 -9.84
CA GLY A 22 17.08 -2.46 -8.62
C GLY A 22 15.69 -2.97 -8.99
N CYS A 23 15.59 -4.20 -9.52
CA CYS A 23 14.31 -4.81 -9.83
C CYS A 23 13.61 -5.13 -8.51
N SER A 24 12.74 -4.24 -8.04
CA SER A 24 12.00 -4.43 -6.78
C SER A 24 11.09 -5.66 -6.93
N ARG A 25 11.50 -6.79 -6.34
CA ARG A 25 10.76 -8.05 -6.43
C ARG A 25 9.62 -8.03 -5.42
N ILE A 26 8.40 -8.26 -5.90
CA ILE A 26 7.22 -8.47 -5.05
C ILE A 26 7.22 -9.91 -4.56
N GLU A 27 7.01 -10.10 -3.27
CA GLU A 27 6.99 -11.41 -2.61
C GLU A 27 5.83 -11.51 -1.62
N GLN A 28 5.32 -12.71 -1.43
CA GLN A 28 4.33 -12.95 -0.39
C GLN A 28 4.99 -12.99 0.98
N ARG A 29 4.45 -12.21 1.92
CA ARG A 29 4.91 -12.18 3.31
C ARG A 29 3.74 -12.34 4.25
N LYS A 30 3.97 -13.12 5.31
CA LYS A 30 3.08 -13.17 6.47
C LYS A 30 3.35 -11.96 7.34
N ILE A 31 2.29 -11.24 7.67
CA ILE A 31 2.32 -10.15 8.63
C ILE A 31 1.62 -10.62 9.90
N ASP A 32 2.34 -10.56 11.01
CA ASP A 32 1.80 -10.76 12.35
C ASP A 32 1.12 -9.46 12.81
N LEU A 33 -0.20 -9.50 12.95
CA LEU A 33 -1.01 -8.34 13.31
C LEU A 33 -0.87 -7.96 14.79
N TYR A 34 -0.32 -8.84 15.64
CA TYR A 34 0.01 -8.50 17.03
C TYR A 34 1.17 -7.52 17.16
N GLN A 35 2.04 -7.43 16.15
CA GLN A 35 3.12 -6.44 16.12
C GLN A 35 2.64 -5.05 15.69
N LEU A 36 1.40 -4.95 15.21
CA LEU A 36 0.78 -3.71 14.74
C LEU A 36 -0.21 -3.17 15.77
N GLN A 37 -0.52 -1.88 15.66
CA GLN A 37 -1.49 -1.22 16.54
C GLN A 37 -2.81 -1.04 15.81
N LYS A 38 -3.92 -1.54 16.36
CA LYS A 38 -5.25 -1.25 15.82
C LYS A 38 -5.46 0.25 15.73
N ALA A 39 -5.75 0.74 14.52
CA ALA A 39 -5.96 2.15 14.29
C ALA A 39 -7.25 2.62 14.97
N LYS A 40 -7.20 3.80 15.62
CA LYS A 40 -8.39 4.57 15.94
C LYS A 40 -8.67 5.48 14.75
N VAL A 41 -9.45 4.99 13.80
CA VAL A 41 -9.80 5.75 12.59
C VAL A 41 -10.83 6.81 12.98
N LYS A 42 -10.44 8.09 12.94
CA LYS A 42 -11.37 9.21 13.14
C LYS A 42 -12.30 9.32 11.92
N MET A 43 -13.59 9.07 12.13
CA MET A 43 -14.64 9.24 11.13
C MET A 43 -15.14 10.67 11.13
N ASP A 44 -15.65 11.16 10.00
CA ASP A 44 -16.45 12.38 10.01
C ASP A 44 -17.67 12.18 10.92
N MET A 45 -17.87 13.13 11.82
CA MET A 45 -18.80 13.03 12.95
C MET A 45 -20.27 13.28 12.57
N ASP A 46 -20.58 13.48 11.29
CA ASP A 46 -21.96 13.60 10.84
C ASP A 46 -22.66 12.22 10.90
N MET A 47 -23.79 12.22 11.58
CA MET A 47 -24.27 11.11 12.40
C MET A 47 -25.05 10.04 11.61
N THR A 48 -24.37 9.11 10.93
CA THR A 48 -24.98 7.82 10.49
C THR A 48 -23.95 6.67 10.39
N ASP A 49 -24.43 5.44 10.18
CA ASP A 49 -23.60 4.28 9.78
C ASP A 49 -22.89 4.47 8.42
N ASP A 50 -23.23 5.55 7.69
CA ASP A 50 -22.56 5.97 6.46
C ASP A 50 -21.36 6.89 6.73
N SER A 51 -21.01 7.12 8.00
CA SER A 51 -19.81 7.85 8.37
C SER A 51 -18.56 7.15 7.85
N CYS A 52 -17.68 7.92 7.23
CA CYS A 52 -16.43 7.39 6.69
C CYS A 52 -15.23 8.28 6.98
N ALA A 53 -14.06 7.66 6.87
CA ALA A 53 -12.79 8.35 7.00
C ALA A 53 -12.18 8.52 5.61
N ILE A 54 -11.98 9.77 5.23
CA ILE A 54 -11.33 10.12 3.97
C ILE A 54 -9.83 9.89 4.09
N VAL A 55 -9.28 9.15 3.14
CA VAL A 55 -7.85 8.82 3.07
C VAL A 55 -7.35 8.96 1.63
N ASP A 56 -6.05 9.20 1.50
CA ASP A 56 -5.35 9.17 0.22
C ASP A 56 -4.50 7.90 0.13
N ILE A 57 -4.57 7.17 -0.98
CA ILE A 57 -3.75 5.98 -1.22
C ILE A 57 -2.35 6.42 -1.63
N ILE A 58 -1.37 6.24 -0.74
CA ILE A 58 0.04 6.51 -1.01
C ILE A 58 0.62 5.41 -1.90
N THR A 59 0.35 4.15 -1.57
CA THR A 59 0.78 3.00 -2.36
C THR A 59 -0.16 1.82 -2.20
N TYR A 60 -0.23 1.00 -3.24
CA TYR A 60 -1.09 -0.16 -3.29
C TYR A 60 -0.31 -1.43 -3.64
N PHE A 61 -0.62 -2.52 -2.94
CA PHE A 61 -0.04 -3.84 -3.10
C PHE A 61 -1.16 -4.87 -3.30
N PRO A 62 -1.60 -5.08 -4.56
CA PRO A 62 -2.56 -6.12 -4.90
C PRO A 62 -1.97 -7.50 -4.61
N ASN A 63 -2.80 -8.39 -4.07
CA ASN A 63 -2.45 -9.79 -4.07
C ASN A 63 -2.50 -10.34 -5.50
N ARG A 64 -1.46 -11.10 -5.89
CA ARG A 64 -1.37 -11.70 -7.23
C ARG A 64 -1.85 -13.14 -7.27
N GLU A 65 -1.99 -13.79 -6.11
CA GLU A 65 -2.54 -15.14 -6.04
C GLU A 65 -4.06 -15.10 -6.06
N LYS A 66 -4.68 -16.11 -6.67
CA LYS A 66 -6.13 -16.31 -6.56
C LYS A 66 -6.51 -16.48 -5.09
N CYS A 67 -7.49 -15.71 -4.68
CA CYS A 67 -8.02 -15.71 -3.32
C CYS A 67 -8.71 -17.06 -3.07
N GLY A 68 -8.08 -17.91 -2.27
CA GLY A 68 -8.55 -19.25 -1.95
C GLY A 68 -8.99 -19.38 -0.49
N THR A 69 -9.75 -20.42 -0.18
CA THR A 69 -10.32 -20.67 1.15
C THR A 69 -9.32 -20.93 2.27
N ASN A 70 -8.08 -21.33 1.95
CA ASN A 70 -7.11 -21.82 2.93
C ASN A 70 -6.04 -20.81 3.38
N LYS A 71 -5.93 -19.65 2.71
CA LYS A 71 -4.97 -18.60 3.09
C LYS A 71 -5.76 -17.31 3.33
N GLN A 72 -5.55 -16.65 4.48
CA GLN A 72 -6.00 -15.28 4.71
C GLN A 72 -5.13 -14.32 3.91
N LEU A 73 -5.38 -14.31 2.60
CA LEU A 73 -4.79 -13.38 1.67
C LEU A 73 -5.51 -12.04 1.83
N ALA A 74 -4.76 -10.95 1.77
CA ALA A 74 -5.31 -9.60 1.72
C ALA A 74 -4.59 -8.77 0.66
N ASN A 75 -5.30 -7.74 0.23
CA ASN A 75 -4.73 -6.60 -0.46
C ASN A 75 -4.21 -5.61 0.59
N LEU A 76 -3.04 -5.01 0.37
CA LEU A 76 -2.50 -4.00 1.28
C LEU A 76 -2.50 -2.63 0.61
N TYR A 77 -3.07 -1.65 1.29
CA TYR A 77 -2.98 -0.24 0.94
C TYR A 77 -2.25 0.50 2.05
N LEU A 78 -1.33 1.37 1.64
CA LEU A 78 -0.74 2.35 2.52
C LEU A 78 -1.47 3.66 2.27
N CYS A 79 -2.23 4.13 3.25
CA CYS A 79 -3.04 5.32 3.12
C CYS A 79 -2.57 6.42 4.08
N ARG A 80 -2.77 7.68 3.69
CA ARG A 80 -2.69 8.83 4.58
C ARG A 80 -4.10 9.24 4.98
N GLN A 81 -4.41 9.27 6.27
CA GLN A 81 -5.68 9.81 6.73
C GLN A 81 -5.67 11.34 6.62
N GLN A 82 -6.65 11.93 5.94
CA GLN A 82 -6.65 13.37 5.71
C GLN A 82 -6.86 14.18 6.99
N SER A 83 -7.72 13.70 7.90
CA SER A 83 -8.08 14.42 9.12
C SER A 83 -6.96 14.48 10.18
N THR A 84 -6.04 13.52 10.18
CA THR A 84 -4.96 13.40 11.19
C THR A 84 -3.56 13.47 10.58
N GLY A 85 -3.42 13.25 9.28
CA GLY A 85 -2.14 13.06 8.59
C GLY A 85 -1.47 11.71 8.88
N ASP A 86 -2.11 10.84 9.68
CA ASP A 86 -1.55 9.55 10.06
C ASP A 86 -1.39 8.61 8.86
N THR A 87 -0.33 7.80 8.86
CA THR A 87 -0.20 6.68 7.93
C THR A 87 -0.94 5.46 8.46
N LEU A 88 -1.84 4.90 7.65
CA LEU A 88 -2.67 3.73 7.95
C LEU A 88 -2.33 2.61 6.98
N TYR A 89 -2.15 1.40 7.52
CA TYR A 89 -2.06 0.16 6.75
C TYR A 89 -3.45 -0.46 6.66
N VAL A 90 -4.07 -0.39 5.49
CA VAL A 90 -5.42 -0.91 5.26
C VAL A 90 -5.31 -2.28 4.61
N PHE A 91 -5.76 -3.31 5.32
CA PHE A 91 -5.87 -4.67 4.82
C PHE A 91 -7.28 -4.90 4.28
N ALA A 92 -7.42 -4.86 2.95
CA ALA A 92 -8.69 -5.13 2.29
C ALA A 92 -8.79 -6.60 1.90
N ASP A 93 -10.01 -7.04 1.61
CA ASP A 93 -10.22 -8.41 1.14
C ASP A 93 -9.42 -8.69 -0.13
N CYS A 94 -8.94 -9.93 -0.22
CA CYS A 94 -8.36 -10.44 -1.45
C CYS A 94 -9.50 -10.58 -2.45
N ASP A 95 -9.62 -9.56 -3.29
CA ASP A 95 -10.45 -9.52 -4.47
C ASP A 95 -9.74 -8.60 -5.48
N SER A 96 -9.29 -9.17 -6.59
CA SER A 96 -8.58 -8.41 -7.63
C SER A 96 -9.50 -7.52 -8.46
N GLU A 97 -10.81 -7.77 -8.43
CA GLU A 97 -11.79 -6.96 -9.17
C GLU A 97 -12.21 -5.73 -8.36
N LYS A 98 -12.08 -5.80 -7.03
CA LYS A 98 -12.36 -4.70 -6.09
C LYS A 98 -11.11 -3.88 -5.72
N SER A 99 -9.99 -4.12 -6.40
CA SER A 99 -8.78 -3.34 -6.17
C SER A 99 -8.93 -1.92 -6.69
N ILE A 100 -8.66 -0.93 -5.85
CA ILE A 100 -8.65 0.49 -6.25
C ILE A 100 -7.19 0.90 -6.50
N PRO A 101 -6.72 0.98 -7.75
CA PRO A 101 -5.35 1.37 -8.01
C PRO A 101 -5.19 2.89 -7.83
N PHE A 102 -4.52 3.29 -6.75
CA PHE A 102 -4.06 4.67 -6.46
C PHE A 102 -5.10 5.79 -6.66
N ASP A 103 -5.58 6.37 -5.57
CA ASP A 103 -6.39 7.58 -5.66
C ASP A 103 -6.38 8.43 -4.39
N TYR A 104 -6.87 9.64 -4.53
CA TYR A 104 -7.10 10.64 -3.50
C TYR A 104 -8.57 10.63 -3.11
N ASN A 105 -8.86 11.07 -1.88
CA ASN A 105 -10.25 11.16 -1.40
C ASN A 105 -11.02 9.84 -1.47
N VAL A 106 -10.40 8.70 -1.13
CA VAL A 106 -11.12 7.43 -0.97
C VAL A 106 -11.63 7.28 0.45
N CYS A 107 -12.66 6.47 0.62
CA CYS A 107 -13.46 6.41 1.83
C CYS A 107 -13.31 5.03 2.49
N ILE A 108 -12.96 5.03 3.79
CA ILE A 108 -13.03 3.86 4.67
C ILE A 108 -14.34 3.96 5.45
N MET A 109 -15.33 3.16 5.06
CA MET A 109 -16.64 3.13 5.70
C MET A 109 -16.55 2.49 7.09
N LYS A 110 -17.16 3.12 8.09
CA LYS A 110 -17.18 2.56 9.46
C LYS A 110 -17.84 1.19 9.52
N SER A 111 -18.90 0.99 8.75
CA SER A 111 -19.66 -0.26 8.66
C SER A 111 -18.86 -1.43 8.09
N ASP A 112 -17.83 -1.17 7.29
CA ASP A 112 -16.99 -2.20 6.67
C ASP A 112 -15.74 -2.54 7.49
N ILE A 113 -15.42 -1.74 8.53
CA ILE A 113 -14.30 -2.05 9.44
C ILE A 113 -14.56 -3.36 10.18
N LYS A 114 -13.72 -4.36 9.88
CA LYS A 114 -13.83 -5.69 10.47
C LYS A 114 -13.34 -5.67 11.91
N THR A 115 -14.19 -6.16 12.82
CA THR A 115 -13.86 -6.30 14.24
C THR A 115 -13.20 -7.66 14.54
N ASN A 116 -13.66 -8.71 13.86
CA ASN A 116 -13.08 -10.05 13.93
C ASN A 116 -11.96 -10.18 12.90
N ILE A 117 -10.75 -9.86 13.33
CA ILE A 117 -9.54 -9.91 12.50
C ILE A 117 -8.72 -11.15 12.82
N PRO A 118 -8.01 -11.71 11.83
CA PRO A 118 -7.11 -12.81 12.09
C PRO A 118 -5.88 -12.39 12.90
N LYS A 119 -5.10 -13.38 13.32
CA LYS A 119 -3.79 -13.16 13.96
C LYS A 119 -2.72 -12.80 12.94
N GLU A 120 -2.81 -13.40 11.76
CA GLU A 120 -1.84 -13.26 10.68
C GLU A 120 -2.57 -13.04 9.36
N VAL A 121 -1.93 -12.34 8.44
CA VAL A 121 -2.41 -12.13 7.07
C VAL A 121 -1.27 -12.26 6.08
N VAL A 122 -1.55 -12.77 4.89
CA VAL A 122 -0.57 -12.90 3.81
C VAL A 122 -0.83 -11.83 2.76
N VAL A 123 0.18 -11.01 2.49
CA VAL A 123 0.12 -9.93 1.48
C VAL A 123 1.29 -10.03 0.51
N SER A 124 1.12 -9.46 -0.69
CA SER A 124 2.16 -9.42 -1.73
C SER A 124 2.83 -8.05 -1.73
N ILE A 125 3.95 -7.88 -1.02
CA ILE A 125 4.64 -6.58 -0.87
C ILE A 125 6.06 -6.62 -1.44
N LEU A 126 6.68 -5.45 -1.63
CA LEU A 126 8.10 -5.39 -1.99
C LEU A 126 8.95 -6.06 -0.91
N ARG A 127 9.97 -6.81 -1.32
CA ARG A 127 10.90 -7.47 -0.40
C ARG A 127 11.47 -6.51 0.66
N ASP A 128 11.82 -5.30 0.22
CA ASP A 128 12.48 -4.30 1.06
C ASP A 128 11.48 -3.42 1.83
N LEU A 129 10.17 -3.58 1.61
CA LEU A 129 9.15 -2.89 2.40
C LEU A 129 9.12 -3.49 3.80
N VAL A 130 9.36 -2.63 4.79
CA VAL A 130 9.24 -2.97 6.21
C VAL A 130 8.06 -2.23 6.79
N ILE A 131 7.10 -2.96 7.35
CA ILE A 131 6.02 -2.37 8.14
C ILE A 131 6.57 -2.14 9.56
N PRO A 132 6.62 -0.88 10.04
CA PRO A 132 7.14 -0.59 11.37
C PRO A 132 6.31 -1.27 12.47
N LYS A 133 6.98 -1.69 13.55
CA LYS A 133 6.28 -2.14 14.75
C LYS A 133 5.44 -1.00 15.32
N GLY A 134 4.20 -1.30 15.72
CA GLY A 134 3.26 -0.30 16.20
C GLY A 134 2.64 0.56 15.10
N ALA A 135 2.86 0.23 13.82
CA ALA A 135 2.14 0.90 12.74
C ALA A 135 0.63 0.72 12.90
N LYS A 136 -0.12 1.78 12.59
CA LYS A 136 -1.58 1.80 12.69
C LYS A 136 -2.16 1.00 11.53
N TYR A 137 -3.08 0.08 11.83
CA TYR A 137 -3.76 -0.71 10.79
C TYR A 137 -5.26 -0.83 10.99
N VAL A 138 -5.95 -1.13 9.90
CA VAL A 138 -7.39 -1.45 9.87
C VAL A 138 -7.65 -2.53 8.84
N PHE A 139 -8.64 -3.39 9.10
CA PHE A 139 -9.18 -4.32 8.09
C PHE A 139 -10.48 -3.73 7.54
N SER A 140 -10.45 -3.31 6.29
CA SER A 140 -11.58 -2.71 5.59
C SER A 140 -11.26 -2.62 4.10
N ASN A 141 -12.29 -2.69 3.27
CA ASN A 141 -12.30 -2.28 1.89
C ASN A 141 -12.32 -0.75 1.77
N LEU A 142 -11.85 -0.26 0.63
CA LEU A 142 -11.87 1.15 0.28
C LEU A 142 -12.96 1.38 -0.75
N PHE A 143 -13.64 2.51 -0.65
CA PHE A 143 -14.72 2.90 -1.55
C PHE A 143 -14.39 4.24 -2.19
N TRP A 144 -14.81 4.39 -3.45
CA TRP A 144 -14.81 5.69 -4.11
C TRP A 144 -15.79 6.62 -3.39
N LEU A 145 -15.36 7.85 -3.09
CA LEU A 145 -16.32 8.93 -2.89
C LEU A 145 -16.93 9.22 -4.26
N VAL A 146 -18.13 8.70 -4.49
CA VAL A 146 -18.91 9.04 -5.69
C VAL A 146 -19.64 10.33 -5.35
N ASP A 147 -19.38 11.39 -6.11
CA ASP A 147 -20.16 12.65 -6.10
C ASP A 147 -21.63 12.39 -6.47
#